data_AF-B5HF19-F1
#
_entry.id   AF-B5HF19-F1
#
_cell.length_a   1.000
_cell.length_b   1.000
_cell.length_c   1.000
_cell.angle_alpha   90.00
_cell.angle_beta   90.00
_cell.angle_gamma   90.00
#
_symmetry.space_group_name_H-M   'P 1'
#
loop_
_entity.id
_entity.type
_entity.pdbx_description
1 polymer ?
#
loop_
_entity_poly.entity_id
_entity_poly.type
_entity_poly.pdbx_seq_one_letter_code
_entity_poly.pdbx_strand_id
1 'polypeptide(L)'
;MPQDRPTLPPVRLNSDAQLARDALATPLLARAVRLARWAGPRTRVGVGGELPDEQLPAAAEALGLDAGDEEDLACASEAWRVAVDTGLVDVEDPADDSDTGSAVAGANLALVTGGSPQDVLGLWLDALDVVFADAIAPVLDDISAVVGDDGEIDLEALDWDPEREAVFLEGVLGNLYLLTVSDRAVEEESVPLPVLAASMIVPEDMGEPTDDVLEQVSEAMMRLDDQFRVLEPVGLVRYRPVDEALMAEEGTAEGPGPLVDDEDVTRYGMVRLTPLGLYGVRARLLEAGVEAPAVGDLADKGADVLLDGLARYPELAARAETEQWLARRDAADAARELLTAARGDDPGAPLRRLHCQQALTLVGRHAEPAVRDVLDDPRLGGLARVWLAEHGASDVPAPPESMIFWLAIDTIAAQLAAGGEAAELQDLVEELVGRHTGFFDAAWRVEHPATADVLEAMGRLHRDKATAKEARKAAFKSRSAH
;
A
#
# COMPACT_ATOMS: atom_id res chain seq x y z
N MET A 1 -3.15 -12.53 -23.16
CA MET A 1 -2.10 -11.91 -22.33
C MET A 1 -2.75 -11.65 -20.99
N PRO A 2 -2.23 -12.17 -19.86
CA PRO A 2 -2.65 -11.61 -18.58
C PRO A 2 -2.31 -10.12 -18.67
N GLN A 3 -3.29 -9.26 -18.44
CA GLN A 3 -3.05 -7.83 -18.33
C GLN A 3 -2.01 -7.67 -17.21
N ASP A 4 -0.89 -7.00 -17.49
CA ASP A 4 0.06 -6.58 -16.45
C ASP A 4 -0.75 -5.70 -15.49
N ARG A 5 -1.27 -6.30 -14.41
CA ARG A 5 -1.91 -5.56 -13.34
C ARG A 5 -0.79 -4.81 -12.63
N PRO A 6 -0.94 -3.50 -12.36
CA PRO A 6 0.10 -2.75 -11.69
C PRO A 6 0.37 -3.38 -10.31
N THR A 7 1.59 -3.88 -10.09
CA THR A 7 2.05 -4.27 -8.76
C THR A 7 2.29 -3.00 -7.96
N LEU A 8 1.57 -2.83 -6.85
CA LEU A 8 1.76 -1.70 -5.95
C LEU A 8 3.08 -1.84 -5.18
N PRO A 9 3.69 -0.74 -4.72
CA PRO A 9 4.86 -0.83 -3.85
C PRO A 9 4.51 -1.53 -2.52
N PRO A 10 5.48 -2.24 -1.92
CA PRO A 10 5.26 -2.98 -0.70
C PRO A 10 4.98 -2.06 0.49
N VAL A 11 3.92 -2.37 1.22
CA VAL A 11 3.55 -1.61 2.42
C VAL A 11 4.20 -2.16 3.68
N ARG A 12 4.54 -1.28 4.61
CA ARG A 12 4.94 -1.66 5.97
C ARG A 12 3.72 -1.63 6.89
N LEU A 13 3.29 -2.80 7.33
CA LEU A 13 2.18 -2.93 8.28
C LEU A 13 2.69 -3.07 9.70
N ASN A 14 1.90 -2.57 10.66
CA ASN A 14 2.05 -2.94 12.06
C ASN A 14 1.79 -4.44 12.24
N SER A 15 2.30 -5.01 13.34
CA SER A 15 2.00 -6.41 13.65
C SER A 15 0.50 -6.64 13.82
N ASP A 16 0.01 -7.84 13.50
CA ASP A 16 -1.41 -8.21 13.64
C ASP A 16 -1.91 -7.96 15.08
N ALA A 17 -1.07 -8.15 16.10
CA ALA A 17 -1.41 -7.87 17.49
C ALA A 17 -1.51 -6.37 17.82
N GLN A 18 -0.81 -5.49 17.10
CA GLN A 18 -1.02 -4.05 17.18
C GLN A 18 -2.28 -3.65 16.43
N LEU A 19 -2.45 -4.11 15.20
CA LEU A 19 -3.63 -3.80 14.37
C LEU A 19 -4.93 -4.28 15.04
N ALA A 20 -4.96 -5.47 15.62
CA ALA A 20 -6.13 -5.96 16.37
C ALA A 20 -6.44 -5.11 17.61
N ARG A 21 -5.43 -4.55 18.28
CA ARG A 21 -5.65 -3.60 19.38
C ARG A 21 -6.18 -2.27 18.88
N ASP A 22 -5.65 -1.78 17.76
CA ASP A 22 -6.13 -0.57 17.12
C ASP A 22 -7.60 -0.73 16.69
N ALA A 23 -7.96 -1.89 16.11
CA ALA A 23 -9.32 -2.24 15.73
C ALA A 23 -10.29 -2.24 16.93
N LEU A 24 -9.93 -2.88 18.04
CA LEU A 24 -10.76 -2.88 19.26
C LEU A 24 -10.85 -1.50 19.93
N ALA A 25 -9.94 -0.59 19.60
CA ALA A 25 -9.95 0.77 20.11
C ALA A 25 -10.73 1.75 19.21
N THR A 26 -11.22 1.32 18.04
CA THR A 26 -12.05 2.19 17.20
C THR A 26 -13.38 2.48 17.89
N PRO A 27 -13.88 3.74 17.86
CA PRO A 27 -15.14 4.09 18.49
C PRO A 27 -16.29 3.18 18.08
N LEU A 28 -16.42 2.89 16.79
CA LEU A 28 -17.53 2.12 16.26
C LEU A 28 -17.53 0.66 16.73
N LEU A 29 -16.39 -0.04 16.58
CA LEU A 29 -16.32 -1.45 17.01
C LEU A 29 -16.43 -1.59 18.53
N ALA A 30 -15.85 -0.66 19.30
CA ALA A 30 -15.99 -0.65 20.75
C ALA A 30 -17.46 -0.46 21.20
N ARG A 31 -18.21 0.41 20.51
CA ARG A 31 -19.65 0.62 20.74
C ARG A 31 -20.45 -0.62 20.34
N ALA A 32 -20.19 -1.21 19.17
CA ALA A 32 -20.85 -2.43 18.70
C ALA A 32 -20.68 -3.58 19.70
N VAL A 33 -19.46 -3.82 20.19
CA VAL A 33 -19.18 -4.84 21.22
C VAL A 33 -19.92 -4.55 22.53
N ARG A 34 -20.06 -3.27 22.90
CA ARG A 34 -20.79 -2.87 24.11
C ARG A 34 -22.30 -3.10 23.97
N LEU A 35 -22.87 -2.80 22.80
CA LEU A 35 -24.26 -3.09 22.48
C LEU A 35 -24.53 -4.59 22.39
N ALA A 36 -23.61 -5.37 21.82
CA ALA A 36 -23.70 -6.83 21.79
C ALA A 36 -23.75 -7.45 23.20
N ARG A 37 -23.03 -6.86 24.17
CA ARG A 37 -23.09 -7.27 25.59
C ARG A 37 -24.35 -6.77 26.31
N TRP A 38 -24.92 -5.66 25.85
CA TRP A 38 -26.17 -5.12 26.36
C TRP A 38 -27.39 -5.90 25.84
N ALA A 39 -27.31 -6.41 24.60
CA ALA A 39 -28.32 -7.23 23.98
C ALA A 39 -28.63 -8.47 24.83
N GLY A 40 -29.91 -8.81 24.93
CA GLY A 40 -30.36 -9.99 25.65
C GLY A 40 -31.81 -10.33 25.32
N PRO A 41 -32.40 -11.33 25.99
CA PRO A 41 -33.70 -11.91 25.60
C PRO A 41 -34.90 -10.94 25.60
N ARG A 42 -34.71 -9.69 26.04
CA ARG A 42 -35.74 -8.63 26.06
C ARG A 42 -35.52 -7.57 24.98
N THR A 43 -34.39 -7.60 24.28
CA THR A 43 -34.08 -6.70 23.18
C THR A 43 -34.93 -7.11 21.99
N ARG A 44 -35.82 -6.22 21.58
CA ARG A 44 -36.71 -6.44 20.42
C ARG A 44 -36.10 -5.76 19.20
N VAL A 45 -36.24 -6.39 18.05
CA VAL A 45 -35.76 -5.85 16.77
C VAL A 45 -36.88 -5.81 15.74
N GLY A 46 -36.78 -4.83 14.84
CA GLY A 46 -37.64 -4.68 13.68
C GLY A 46 -37.28 -5.66 12.55
N VAL A 47 -37.87 -5.42 11.39
CA VAL A 47 -37.52 -6.14 10.16
C VAL A 47 -36.05 -5.87 9.84
N GLY A 48 -35.31 -6.90 9.43
CA GLY A 48 -33.87 -6.76 9.14
C GLY A 48 -32.96 -6.65 10.36
N GLY A 49 -33.49 -6.75 11.59
CA GLY A 49 -32.69 -6.71 12.81
C GLY A 49 -32.44 -5.30 13.35
N GLU A 50 -33.08 -4.28 12.80
CA GLU A 50 -32.95 -2.88 13.23
C GLU A 50 -33.45 -2.67 14.66
N LEU A 51 -32.79 -1.76 15.40
CA LEU A 51 -33.24 -1.38 16.73
C LEU A 51 -34.32 -0.30 16.61
N PRO A 52 -35.55 -0.53 17.12
CA PRO A 52 -36.62 0.45 16.99
C PRO A 52 -36.34 1.71 17.82
N ASP A 53 -36.88 2.85 17.38
CA ASP A 53 -36.70 4.17 18.02
C ASP A 53 -36.97 4.19 19.53
N GLU A 54 -37.93 3.36 19.97
CA GLU A 54 -38.29 3.20 21.38
C GLU A 54 -37.15 2.66 22.26
N GLN A 55 -36.20 1.93 21.66
CA GLN A 55 -35.05 1.32 22.34
C GLN A 55 -33.73 2.07 22.10
N LEU A 56 -33.66 2.96 21.10
CA LEU A 56 -32.45 3.76 20.82
C LEU A 56 -31.97 4.58 22.03
N PRO A 57 -32.83 5.28 22.80
CA PRO A 57 -32.41 5.99 24.01
C PRO A 57 -31.70 5.09 25.03
N ALA A 58 -32.20 3.87 25.24
CA ALA A 58 -31.59 2.92 26.17
C ALA A 58 -30.26 2.36 25.66
N ALA A 59 -30.12 2.19 24.34
CA ALA A 59 -28.86 1.80 23.71
C ALA A 59 -27.81 2.93 23.82
N ALA A 60 -28.20 4.18 23.56
CA ALA A 60 -27.34 5.35 23.73
C ALA A 60 -26.85 5.49 25.19
N GLU A 61 -27.75 5.37 26.18
CA GLU A 61 -27.37 5.34 27.60
C GLU A 61 -26.41 4.18 27.90
N ALA A 62 -26.65 3.00 27.31
CA ALA A 62 -25.79 1.85 27.47
C ALA A 62 -24.38 2.10 26.91
N LEU A 63 -24.21 3.00 25.93
CA LEU A 63 -22.94 3.48 25.40
C LEU A 63 -22.35 4.66 26.19
N GLY A 64 -23.15 5.31 27.04
CA GLY A 64 -22.76 6.53 27.77
C GLY A 64 -22.89 7.81 26.94
N LEU A 65 -23.76 7.79 25.93
CA LEU A 65 -24.14 8.92 25.08
C LEU A 65 -25.41 9.61 25.62
N ASP A 66 -25.71 10.82 25.16
CA ASP A 66 -26.91 11.56 25.55
C ASP A 66 -28.14 11.03 24.80
N ALA A 67 -29.09 10.47 25.54
CA ALA A 67 -30.33 9.91 24.99
C ALA A 67 -31.31 10.96 24.44
N GLY A 68 -31.06 12.24 24.69
CA GLY A 68 -31.84 13.35 24.15
C GLY A 68 -31.24 14.01 22.91
N ASP A 69 -30.06 13.57 22.47
CA ASP A 69 -29.35 14.14 21.32
C ASP A 69 -29.48 13.23 20.09
N GLU A 70 -29.86 13.80 18.95
CA GLU A 70 -30.15 13.03 17.73
C GLU A 70 -28.89 12.40 17.11
N GLU A 71 -27.73 13.05 17.21
CA GLU A 71 -26.46 12.53 16.70
C GLU A 71 -25.98 11.34 17.53
N ASP A 72 -26.15 11.41 18.85
CA ASP A 72 -25.83 10.33 19.77
C ASP A 72 -26.77 9.11 19.61
N LEU A 73 -28.05 9.34 19.28
CA LEU A 73 -28.98 8.27 18.92
C LEU A 73 -28.60 7.62 17.57
N ALA A 74 -28.21 8.41 16.57
CA ALA A 74 -27.70 7.90 15.30
C ALA A 74 -26.42 7.07 15.49
N CYS A 75 -25.49 7.51 16.33
CA CYS A 75 -24.30 6.73 16.71
C CYS A 75 -24.64 5.38 17.35
N ALA A 76 -25.70 5.33 18.17
CA ALA A 76 -26.16 4.09 18.79
C ALA A 76 -26.80 3.14 17.76
N SER A 77 -27.57 3.68 16.81
CA SER A 77 -28.15 2.93 15.69
C SER A 77 -27.08 2.33 14.78
N GLU A 78 -26.09 3.13 14.39
CA GLU A 78 -24.96 2.70 13.57
C GLU A 78 -24.18 1.55 14.24
N ALA A 79 -23.83 1.72 15.52
CA ALA A 79 -23.14 0.68 16.27
C ALA A 79 -23.96 -0.61 16.44
N TRP A 80 -25.30 -0.49 16.51
CA TRP A 80 -26.19 -1.65 16.56
C TRP A 80 -26.16 -2.43 15.25
N ARG A 81 -26.29 -1.72 14.11
CA ARG A 81 -26.23 -2.32 12.78
C ARG A 81 -24.92 -3.06 12.56
N VAL A 82 -23.79 -2.42 12.88
CA VAL A 82 -22.47 -3.07 12.85
C VAL A 82 -22.45 -4.31 13.74
N ALA A 83 -23.05 -4.28 14.93
CA ALA A 83 -23.08 -5.45 15.81
C ALA A 83 -23.86 -6.63 15.20
N VAL A 84 -24.98 -6.35 14.51
CA VAL A 84 -25.78 -7.36 13.81
C VAL A 84 -25.02 -7.93 12.61
N ASP A 85 -24.52 -7.07 11.72
CA ASP A 85 -23.89 -7.49 10.47
C ASP A 85 -22.55 -8.21 10.67
N THR A 86 -21.84 -7.91 11.76
CA THR A 86 -20.61 -8.62 12.15
C THR A 86 -20.85 -9.90 12.96
N GLY A 87 -22.11 -10.27 13.21
CA GLY A 87 -22.48 -11.43 14.03
C GLY A 87 -22.10 -11.31 15.52
N LEU A 88 -21.80 -10.09 15.99
CA LEU A 88 -21.66 -9.81 17.43
C LEU A 88 -23.03 -9.92 18.13
N VAL A 89 -24.11 -9.69 17.39
CA VAL A 89 -25.51 -9.89 17.79
C VAL A 89 -26.16 -10.85 16.81
N ASP A 90 -26.80 -11.90 17.33
CA ASP A 90 -27.65 -12.79 16.54
C ASP A 90 -29.10 -12.31 16.64
N VAL A 91 -29.75 -12.20 15.48
CA VAL A 91 -31.16 -11.84 15.36
C VAL A 91 -31.99 -13.10 15.13
N GLU A 92 -33.03 -13.28 15.95
CA GLU A 92 -34.04 -14.32 15.79
C GLU A 92 -35.33 -13.71 15.25
N ASP A 93 -35.87 -14.34 14.20
CA ASP A 93 -37.15 -13.96 13.61
C ASP A 93 -38.29 -13.96 14.65
N PRO A 94 -39.33 -13.13 14.45
CA PRO A 94 -40.50 -13.15 15.31
C PRO A 94 -41.09 -14.57 15.42
N ALA A 95 -41.39 -15.00 16.64
CA ALA A 95 -42.21 -16.19 16.86
C ALA A 95 -43.61 -15.96 16.26
N ASP A 96 -44.31 -17.03 15.87
CA ASP A 96 -45.61 -17.00 15.17
C ASP A 96 -46.70 -16.10 15.82
N ASP A 97 -46.55 -15.72 17.10
CA ASP A 97 -47.46 -14.88 17.89
C ASP A 97 -46.92 -13.45 18.20
N SER A 98 -45.81 -13.02 17.59
CA SER A 98 -45.15 -11.71 17.82
C SER A 98 -44.95 -10.94 16.51
N ASP A 99 -45.12 -9.62 16.55
CA ASP A 99 -44.83 -8.74 15.41
C ASP A 99 -43.35 -8.28 15.37
N THR A 100 -42.55 -8.62 16.38
CA THR A 100 -41.12 -8.21 16.50
C THR A 100 -40.21 -9.39 16.75
N GLY A 101 -39.02 -9.38 16.14
CA GLY A 101 -37.95 -10.34 16.41
C GLY A 101 -37.25 -10.09 17.74
N SER A 102 -36.29 -10.95 18.09
CA SER A 102 -35.47 -10.79 19.29
C SER A 102 -33.98 -10.84 18.95
N ALA A 103 -33.15 -10.19 19.77
CA ALA A 103 -31.71 -10.16 19.56
C ALA A 103 -30.97 -10.65 20.81
N VAL A 104 -29.95 -11.47 20.59
CA VAL A 104 -29.08 -12.00 21.65
C VAL A 104 -27.61 -11.82 21.27
N ALA A 105 -26.71 -11.92 22.24
CA ALA A 105 -25.29 -11.89 21.96
C ALA A 105 -24.90 -13.05 21.02
N GLY A 106 -24.27 -12.70 19.91
CA GLY A 106 -23.87 -13.65 18.87
C GLY A 106 -22.55 -14.36 19.18
N ALA A 107 -22.26 -15.41 18.39
CA ALA A 107 -21.08 -16.24 18.60
C ALA A 107 -19.75 -15.47 18.43
N ASN A 108 -19.72 -14.46 17.57
CA ASN A 108 -18.51 -13.70 17.28
C ASN A 108 -18.06 -12.81 18.45
N LEU A 109 -18.95 -12.53 19.41
CA LEU A 109 -18.58 -11.78 20.62
C LEU A 109 -17.48 -12.49 21.43
N ALA A 110 -17.38 -13.83 21.35
CA ALA A 110 -16.32 -14.59 22.00
C ALA A 110 -14.93 -14.30 21.41
N LEU A 111 -14.85 -13.99 20.11
CA LEU A 111 -13.60 -13.72 19.40
C LEU A 111 -12.91 -12.45 19.92
N VAL A 112 -13.68 -11.47 20.39
CA VAL A 112 -13.17 -10.21 20.96
C VAL A 112 -12.25 -10.44 22.18
N THR A 113 -12.47 -11.52 22.94
CA THR A 113 -11.71 -11.79 24.18
C THR A 113 -10.93 -13.09 24.14
N GLY A 114 -11.32 -14.05 23.30
CA GLY A 114 -10.69 -15.37 23.18
C GLY A 114 -10.13 -15.69 21.80
N GLY A 115 -10.32 -14.83 20.80
CA GLY A 115 -9.83 -15.01 19.43
C GLY A 115 -8.35 -14.65 19.28
N SER A 116 -7.79 -15.06 18.13
CA SER A 116 -6.50 -14.60 17.64
C SER A 116 -6.59 -13.14 17.15
N PRO A 117 -5.45 -12.43 16.99
CA PRO A 117 -5.45 -11.11 16.37
C PRO A 117 -6.12 -11.09 14.99
N GLN A 118 -5.96 -12.16 14.20
CA GLN A 118 -6.57 -12.28 12.88
C GLN A 118 -8.10 -12.43 12.95
N ASP A 119 -8.64 -13.10 13.97
CA ASP A 119 -10.10 -13.18 14.17
C ASP A 119 -10.69 -11.80 14.45
N VAL A 120 -10.01 -10.99 15.25
CA VAL A 120 -10.42 -9.60 15.54
C VAL A 120 -10.32 -8.72 14.29
N LEU A 121 -9.28 -8.89 13.48
CA LEU A 121 -9.14 -8.16 12.22
C LEU A 121 -10.20 -8.57 11.21
N GLY A 122 -10.63 -9.84 11.19
CA GLY A 122 -11.77 -10.30 10.41
C GLY A 122 -13.05 -9.55 10.79
N LEU A 123 -13.38 -9.50 12.08
CA LEU A 123 -14.54 -8.74 12.57
C LEU A 123 -14.49 -7.25 12.22
N TRP A 124 -13.29 -6.66 12.24
CA TRP A 124 -13.11 -5.27 11.85
C TRP A 124 -13.28 -5.06 10.35
N LEU A 125 -12.85 -6.00 9.50
CA LEU A 125 -13.09 -5.94 8.05
C LEU A 125 -14.58 -6.07 7.74
N ASP A 126 -15.30 -6.98 8.42
CA ASP A 126 -16.75 -7.09 8.29
C ASP A 126 -17.45 -5.77 8.68
N ALA A 127 -17.01 -5.13 9.77
CA ALA A 127 -17.50 -3.80 10.18
C ALA A 127 -17.16 -2.71 9.15
N LEU A 128 -15.97 -2.77 8.55
CA LEU A 128 -15.56 -1.83 7.51
C LEU A 128 -16.46 -1.94 6.28
N ASP A 129 -16.85 -3.15 5.86
CA ASP A 129 -17.72 -3.34 4.70
C ASP A 129 -19.11 -2.74 4.93
N VAL A 130 -19.65 -2.88 6.14
CA VAL A 130 -20.93 -2.28 6.57
C VAL A 130 -20.89 -0.76 6.54
N VAL A 131 -19.78 -0.15 6.96
CA VAL A 131 -19.58 1.30 6.95
C VAL A 131 -19.25 1.82 5.55
N PHE A 132 -18.54 1.02 4.74
CA PHE A 132 -18.26 1.35 3.35
C PHE A 132 -19.56 1.45 2.55
N ALA A 133 -20.50 0.53 2.77
CA ALA A 133 -21.83 0.57 2.16
C ALA A 133 -22.60 1.85 2.53
N ASP A 134 -22.46 2.35 3.77
CA ASP A 134 -23.05 3.61 4.19
C ASP A 134 -22.38 4.83 3.57
N ALA A 135 -21.05 4.81 3.46
CA ALA A 135 -20.31 5.92 2.88
C ALA A 135 -20.69 6.15 1.41
N ILE A 136 -21.13 5.11 0.68
CA ILE A 136 -21.57 5.24 -0.72
C ILE A 136 -23.08 5.42 -0.87
N ALA A 137 -23.82 5.42 0.23
CA ALA A 137 -25.26 5.66 0.21
C ALA A 137 -25.55 7.15 -0.07
N PRO A 138 -26.66 7.47 -0.78
CA PRO A 138 -26.99 8.85 -1.08
C PRO A 138 -27.46 9.58 0.19
N VAL A 139 -26.98 10.80 0.40
CA VAL A 139 -27.48 11.68 1.48
C VAL A 139 -28.86 12.21 1.05
N LEU A 140 -29.90 11.89 1.82
CA LEU A 140 -31.27 12.32 1.55
C LEU A 140 -31.69 13.43 2.52
N ASP A 141 -31.66 14.68 2.08
CA ASP A 141 -32.13 15.83 2.87
C ASP A 141 -33.65 15.83 3.09
N ASP A 142 -34.42 15.29 2.14
CA ASP A 142 -35.87 15.14 2.24
C ASP A 142 -36.32 13.81 1.65
N ILE A 143 -36.49 12.82 2.53
CA ILE A 143 -36.99 11.48 2.19
C ILE A 143 -38.36 11.58 1.49
N SER A 144 -39.18 12.58 1.78
CA SER A 144 -40.50 12.74 1.16
C SER A 144 -40.46 13.14 -0.32
N ALA A 145 -39.32 13.64 -0.81
CA ALA A 145 -39.12 13.99 -2.21
C ALA A 145 -38.83 12.78 -3.11
N VAL A 146 -38.45 11.65 -2.50
CA VAL A 146 -37.98 10.43 -3.19
C VAL A 146 -38.77 9.18 -2.82
N VAL A 147 -39.69 9.27 -1.86
CA VAL A 147 -40.64 8.19 -1.58
C VAL A 147 -41.77 8.23 -2.61
N GLY A 148 -41.92 7.15 -3.39
CA GLY A 148 -43.00 6.95 -4.34
C GLY A 148 -44.38 6.84 -3.66
N ASP A 149 -45.45 6.91 -4.45
CA ASP A 149 -46.85 6.79 -3.97
C ASP A 149 -47.13 5.46 -3.25
N ASP A 150 -46.25 4.46 -3.39
CA ASP A 150 -46.29 3.14 -2.75
C ASP A 150 -45.46 3.04 -1.46
N GLY A 151 -44.71 4.08 -1.09
CA GLY A 151 -43.86 4.10 0.11
C GLY A 151 -42.44 3.57 -0.11
N GLU A 152 -42.07 3.17 -1.33
CA GLU A 152 -40.71 2.76 -1.67
C GLU A 152 -39.86 3.96 -2.10
N ILE A 153 -38.55 3.93 -1.84
CA ILE A 153 -37.63 4.99 -2.29
C ILE A 153 -37.36 4.79 -3.79
N ASP A 154 -37.71 5.78 -4.61
CA ASP A 154 -37.42 5.83 -6.04
C ASP A 154 -35.94 6.19 -6.26
N LEU A 155 -35.09 5.16 -6.17
CA LEU A 155 -33.65 5.29 -6.39
C LEU A 155 -33.31 5.68 -7.84
N GLU A 156 -34.19 5.39 -8.82
CA GLU A 156 -33.98 5.77 -10.23
C GLU A 156 -34.12 7.29 -10.43
N ALA A 157 -34.90 7.97 -9.58
CA ALA A 157 -35.04 9.44 -9.61
C ALA A 157 -33.82 10.20 -9.09
N LEU A 158 -32.92 9.52 -8.34
CA LEU A 158 -31.74 10.12 -7.71
C LEU A 158 -30.49 10.13 -8.61
N ASP A 159 -30.53 9.52 -9.81
CA ASP A 159 -29.36 9.25 -10.67
C ASP A 159 -28.19 8.59 -9.91
N TRP A 160 -28.52 7.86 -8.83
CA TRP A 160 -27.56 7.21 -7.94
C TRP A 160 -27.25 5.81 -8.45
N ASP A 161 -25.95 5.52 -8.60
CA ASP A 161 -25.44 4.22 -9.04
C ASP A 161 -24.45 3.68 -7.98
N PRO A 162 -24.87 2.71 -7.14
CA PRO A 162 -24.01 2.18 -6.08
C PRO A 162 -22.70 1.58 -6.60
N GLU A 163 -22.70 0.98 -7.80
CA GLU A 163 -21.49 0.41 -8.39
C GLU A 163 -20.51 1.52 -8.76
N ARG A 164 -21.01 2.61 -9.36
CA ARG A 164 -20.20 3.79 -9.68
C ARG A 164 -19.67 4.48 -8.43
N GLU A 165 -20.48 4.56 -7.39
CA GLU A 165 -20.09 5.16 -6.10
C GLU A 165 -18.99 4.34 -5.41
N ALA A 166 -19.14 3.02 -5.39
CA ALA A 166 -18.11 2.11 -4.89
C ALA A 166 -16.80 2.24 -5.67
N VAL A 167 -16.85 2.22 -7.01
CA VAL A 167 -15.66 2.36 -7.86
C VAL A 167 -14.94 3.68 -7.61
N PHE A 168 -15.67 4.79 -7.43
CA PHE A 168 -15.07 6.08 -7.10
C PHE A 168 -14.34 6.04 -5.76
N LEU A 169 -15.01 5.60 -4.69
CA LEU A 169 -14.41 5.56 -3.35
C LEU A 169 -13.26 4.55 -3.27
N GLU A 170 -13.36 3.40 -3.92
CA GLU A 170 -12.25 2.44 -4.04
C GLU A 170 -11.05 3.04 -4.77
N GLY A 171 -11.28 3.80 -5.85
CA GLY A 171 -10.24 4.54 -6.55
C GLY A 171 -9.54 5.56 -5.65
N VAL A 172 -10.31 6.33 -4.89
CA VAL A 172 -9.81 7.31 -3.91
C VAL A 172 -8.97 6.62 -2.83
N LEU A 173 -9.47 5.52 -2.24
CA LEU A 173 -8.74 4.77 -1.21
C LEU A 173 -7.46 4.12 -1.78
N GLY A 174 -7.50 3.60 -3.00
CA GLY A 174 -6.33 3.06 -3.69
C GLY A 174 -5.27 4.13 -3.98
N ASN A 175 -5.69 5.33 -4.37
CA ASN A 175 -4.79 6.45 -4.55
C ASN A 175 -4.22 6.97 -3.22
N LEU A 176 -5.05 7.08 -2.18
CA LEU A 176 -4.58 7.42 -0.83
C LEU A 176 -3.60 6.37 -0.29
N TYR A 177 -3.82 5.08 -0.57
CA TYR A 177 -2.86 4.01 -0.30
C TYR A 177 -1.54 4.29 -1.00
N LEU A 178 -1.55 4.54 -2.32
CA LEU A 178 -0.35 4.85 -3.12
C LEU A 178 0.43 6.07 -2.58
N LEU A 179 -0.27 7.15 -2.25
CA LEU A 179 0.33 8.34 -1.65
C LEU A 179 0.96 8.03 -0.28
N THR A 180 0.37 7.12 0.49
CA THR A 180 0.88 6.71 1.81
C THR A 180 2.13 5.83 1.73
N VAL A 181 2.23 4.96 0.72
CA VAL A 181 3.33 3.97 0.59
C VAL A 181 4.50 4.45 -0.27
N SER A 182 4.32 5.52 -1.03
CA SER A 182 5.39 6.09 -1.85
C SER A 182 6.42 6.85 -0.99
N ASP A 183 7.70 6.86 -1.40
CA ASP A 183 8.81 7.56 -0.70
C ASP A 183 8.61 9.08 -0.51
N ARG A 184 7.52 9.64 -1.06
CA ARG A 184 7.07 11.02 -0.83
C ARG A 184 6.27 11.20 0.46
N ALA A 185 5.87 10.11 1.12
CA ALA A 185 5.16 10.15 2.39
C ALA A 185 6.14 10.52 3.51
N VAL A 186 6.11 11.78 3.94
CA VAL A 186 6.55 12.11 5.30
C VAL A 186 5.55 11.42 6.23
N GLU A 187 6.02 10.60 7.19
CA GLU A 187 5.20 9.68 8.04
C GLU A 187 4.02 10.33 8.82
N GLU A 188 3.78 11.63 8.67
CA GLU A 188 2.75 12.41 9.36
C GLU A 188 1.92 13.35 8.46
N GLU A 189 2.15 13.40 7.15
CA GLU A 189 1.51 14.42 6.30
C GLU A 189 0.13 13.95 5.83
N SER A 190 -0.93 14.62 6.31
CA SER A 190 -2.28 14.45 5.78
C SER A 190 -2.39 15.03 4.37
N VAL A 191 -3.22 14.42 3.53
CA VAL A 191 -3.50 14.89 2.16
C VAL A 191 -4.70 15.84 2.19
N PRO A 192 -4.61 17.04 1.60
CA PRO A 192 -5.76 17.92 1.43
C PRO A 192 -6.80 17.31 0.48
N LEU A 193 -8.09 17.45 0.78
CA LEU A 193 -9.14 16.91 -0.09
C LEU A 193 -9.11 17.46 -1.53
N PRO A 194 -8.85 18.75 -1.79
CA PRO A 194 -8.72 19.25 -3.16
C PRO A 194 -7.63 18.52 -3.96
N VAL A 195 -6.51 18.17 -3.31
CA VAL A 195 -5.41 17.44 -3.96
C VAL A 195 -5.84 16.01 -4.28
N LEU A 196 -6.53 15.36 -3.35
CA LEU A 196 -7.03 14.00 -3.53
C LEU A 196 -8.10 13.95 -4.64
N ALA A 197 -9.07 14.87 -4.62
CA ALA A 197 -10.10 14.98 -5.65
C ALA A 197 -9.50 15.29 -7.03
N ALA A 198 -8.59 16.27 -7.11
CA ALA A 198 -7.91 16.61 -8.36
C ALA A 198 -7.13 15.43 -8.95
N SER A 199 -6.47 14.61 -8.11
CA SER A 199 -5.74 13.43 -8.60
C SER A 199 -6.62 12.32 -9.20
N MET A 200 -7.93 12.32 -8.90
CA MET A 200 -8.89 11.38 -9.49
C MET A 200 -9.54 11.91 -10.78
N ILE A 201 -9.62 13.23 -10.93
CA ILE A 201 -10.43 13.88 -11.98
C ILE A 201 -9.55 14.50 -13.06
N VAL A 202 -8.44 15.14 -12.67
CA VAL A 202 -7.56 15.88 -13.58
C VAL A 202 -6.64 14.91 -14.31
N PRO A 203 -6.69 14.81 -15.66
CA PRO A 203 -5.78 13.96 -16.42
C PRO A 203 -4.32 14.41 -16.27
N GLU A 204 -3.39 13.47 -16.17
CA GLU A 204 -1.95 13.79 -15.99
C GLU A 204 -1.34 14.61 -17.14
N ASP A 205 -1.92 14.54 -18.35
CA ASP A 205 -1.47 15.26 -19.54
C ASP A 205 -2.19 16.60 -19.77
N MET A 206 -3.10 16.98 -18.88
CA MET A 206 -3.79 18.27 -18.93
C MET A 206 -2.87 19.40 -18.47
N GLY A 207 -2.94 20.54 -19.16
CA GLY A 207 -2.23 21.77 -18.78
C GLY A 207 -2.90 22.46 -17.59
N GLU A 208 -3.55 23.60 -17.82
CA GLU A 208 -4.37 24.26 -16.80
C GLU A 208 -5.77 23.61 -16.77
N PRO A 209 -6.31 23.25 -15.59
CA PRO A 209 -7.67 22.72 -15.46
C PRO A 209 -8.70 23.73 -15.99
N THR A 210 -9.70 23.25 -16.72
CA THR A 210 -10.84 24.07 -17.16
C THR A 210 -11.82 24.32 -16.01
N ASP A 211 -12.66 25.36 -16.12
CA ASP A 211 -13.69 25.66 -15.11
C ASP A 211 -14.58 24.44 -14.81
N ASP A 212 -15.03 23.71 -15.84
CA ASP A 212 -15.82 22.48 -15.70
C ASP A 212 -15.10 21.37 -14.90
N VAL A 213 -13.76 21.33 -14.94
CA VAL A 213 -12.95 20.36 -14.19
C VAL A 213 -12.80 20.81 -12.76
N LEU A 214 -12.63 22.11 -12.51
CA LEU A 214 -12.58 22.67 -11.16
C LEU A 214 -13.91 22.47 -10.43
N GLU A 215 -15.05 22.62 -11.11
CA GLU A 215 -16.38 22.32 -10.56
C GLU A 215 -16.49 20.85 -10.14
N GLN A 216 -16.09 19.90 -11.00
CA GLN A 216 -16.06 18.48 -10.66
C GLN A 216 -15.14 18.17 -9.47
N VAL A 217 -13.98 18.84 -9.37
CA VAL A 217 -13.06 18.68 -8.24
C VAL A 217 -13.71 19.15 -6.93
N SER A 218 -14.43 20.28 -6.96
CA SER A 218 -15.17 20.78 -5.79
C SER A 218 -16.31 19.84 -5.39
N GLU A 219 -17.10 19.33 -6.34
CA GLU A 219 -18.16 18.35 -6.07
C GLU A 219 -17.59 17.06 -5.44
N ALA A 220 -16.49 16.55 -6.00
CA ALA A 220 -15.82 15.37 -5.46
C ALA A 220 -15.21 15.64 -4.07
N MET A 221 -14.68 16.84 -3.81
CA MET A 221 -14.19 17.23 -2.49
C MET A 221 -15.30 17.20 -1.45
N MET A 222 -16.46 17.79 -1.76
CA MET A 222 -17.63 17.82 -0.86
C MET A 222 -18.11 16.41 -0.55
N ARG A 223 -18.26 15.59 -1.58
CA ARG A 223 -18.61 14.19 -1.44
C ARG A 223 -17.62 13.41 -0.58
N LEU A 224 -16.32 13.69 -0.72
CA LEU A 224 -15.28 13.08 0.11
C LEU A 224 -15.35 13.55 1.58
N ASP A 225 -15.77 14.79 1.85
CA ASP A 225 -16.01 15.26 3.23
C ASP A 225 -17.04 14.38 3.94
N ASP A 226 -18.17 14.13 3.30
CA ASP A 226 -19.24 13.28 3.84
C ASP A 226 -18.77 11.83 4.01
N GLN A 227 -18.14 11.26 2.97
CA GLN A 227 -17.65 9.90 2.98
C GLN A 227 -16.62 9.66 4.10
N PHE A 228 -15.67 10.57 4.30
CA PHE A 228 -14.64 10.40 5.33
C PHE A 228 -15.15 10.63 6.75
N ARG A 229 -16.21 11.42 6.95
CA ARG A 229 -16.91 11.50 8.25
C ARG A 229 -17.50 10.14 8.64
N VAL A 230 -18.07 9.41 7.69
CA VAL A 230 -18.62 8.06 7.91
C VAL A 230 -17.50 7.02 8.14
N LEU A 231 -16.37 7.13 7.46
CA LEU A 231 -15.27 6.17 7.54
C LEU A 231 -14.32 6.38 8.74
N GLU A 232 -14.33 7.56 9.37
CA GLU A 232 -13.45 7.86 10.51
C GLU A 232 -13.78 7.03 11.78
N PRO A 233 -15.06 6.86 12.20
CA PRO A 233 -15.41 6.09 13.40
C PRO A 233 -15.00 4.62 13.38
N VAL A 234 -14.97 3.99 12.20
CA VAL A 234 -14.45 2.62 12.02
C VAL A 234 -12.92 2.58 12.00
N GLY A 235 -12.25 3.74 12.00
CA GLY A 235 -10.80 3.86 12.11
C GLY A 235 -10.06 3.68 10.80
N LEU A 236 -10.74 3.75 9.64
CA LEU A 236 -10.09 3.65 8.34
C LEU A 236 -9.17 4.85 8.09
N VAL A 237 -9.66 6.06 8.37
CA VAL A 237 -8.94 7.31 8.18
C VAL A 237 -8.83 8.09 9.48
N ARG A 238 -7.81 8.95 9.58
CA ARG A 238 -7.87 10.13 10.45
C ARG A 238 -8.29 11.29 9.56
N TYR A 239 -9.39 11.93 9.93
CA TYR A 239 -10.02 12.95 9.11
C TYR A 239 -10.11 14.29 9.84
N ARG A 240 -9.93 15.38 9.11
CA ARG A 240 -10.27 16.74 9.54
C ARG A 240 -11.28 17.26 8.53
N PRO A 241 -12.53 17.52 8.94
CA PRO A 241 -13.56 18.06 8.06
C PRO A 241 -13.22 19.39 7.41
N VAL A 242 -13.90 19.68 6.30
CA VAL A 242 -13.95 20.99 5.68
C VAL A 242 -14.52 22.00 6.68
N ASP A 243 -13.94 23.20 6.72
CA ASP A 243 -14.38 24.30 7.56
C ASP A 243 -15.76 24.80 7.07
N GLU A 244 -16.80 24.65 7.89
CA GLU A 244 -18.17 25.08 7.56
C GLU A 244 -18.27 26.58 7.22
N ALA A 245 -17.36 27.41 7.75
CA ALA A 245 -17.33 28.83 7.41
C ALA A 245 -16.95 29.06 5.93
N LEU A 246 -16.17 28.16 5.34
CA LEU A 246 -15.79 28.20 3.93
C LEU A 246 -16.98 27.84 3.03
N MET A 247 -17.79 26.86 3.44
CA MET A 247 -19.06 26.48 2.79
C MET A 247 -20.06 27.65 2.77
N ALA A 248 -20.12 28.43 3.85
CA ALA A 248 -21.03 29.57 3.98
C ALA A 248 -20.61 30.76 3.10
N GLU A 249 -19.32 30.90 2.78
CA GLU A 249 -18.78 31.98 1.93
C GLU A 249 -18.99 31.72 0.43
N GLU A 250 -18.93 30.46 -0.03
CA GLU A 250 -19.22 30.08 -1.43
C GLU A 250 -20.65 30.43 -1.87
N GLY A 251 -21.62 30.42 -0.95
CA GLY A 251 -22.99 30.90 -1.21
C GLY A 251 -23.10 32.42 -1.43
N THR A 252 -22.02 33.19 -1.22
CA THR A 252 -21.99 34.65 -1.30
C THR A 252 -20.91 35.25 -2.21
N ALA A 253 -19.95 34.45 -2.68
CA ALA A 253 -18.78 34.93 -3.41
C ALA A 253 -18.84 34.60 -4.92
N GLU A 254 -18.84 35.63 -5.77
CA GLU A 254 -18.58 35.51 -7.21
C GLU A 254 -17.06 35.23 -7.44
N GLY A 255 -16.71 33.98 -7.72
CA GLY A 255 -15.50 33.58 -8.46
C GLY A 255 -14.34 32.95 -7.64
N PRO A 256 -13.53 32.07 -8.26
CA PRO A 256 -12.39 31.43 -7.61
C PRO A 256 -11.26 32.44 -7.37
N GLY A 257 -10.89 32.65 -6.11
CA GLY A 257 -9.72 33.44 -5.73
C GLY A 257 -8.39 32.68 -6.00
N PRO A 258 -7.27 33.39 -6.19
CA PRO A 258 -5.99 32.75 -6.50
C PRO A 258 -5.39 32.00 -5.29
N LEU A 259 -4.72 30.89 -5.62
CA LEU A 259 -3.98 29.92 -4.81
C LEU A 259 -3.50 30.41 -3.42
N VAL A 260 -4.19 29.86 -2.43
CA VAL A 260 -3.96 29.64 -0.99
C VAL A 260 -2.51 29.63 -0.46
N ASP A 261 -2.33 30.32 0.67
CA ASP A 261 -1.22 30.16 1.64
C ASP A 261 -1.34 28.80 2.38
N ASP A 262 -0.29 28.31 3.03
CA ASP A 262 -0.29 26.99 3.72
C ASP A 262 -1.37 26.90 4.84
N GLU A 263 -1.72 28.03 5.45
CA GLU A 263 -2.75 28.14 6.50
C GLU A 263 -4.18 27.92 5.95
N ASP A 264 -4.33 28.12 4.65
CA ASP A 264 -5.58 28.24 3.92
C ASP A 264 -6.00 26.88 3.30
N VAL A 265 -5.03 26.02 2.98
CA VAL A 265 -5.27 24.65 2.47
C VAL A 265 -5.93 23.74 3.51
N THR A 266 -5.60 23.88 4.79
CA THR A 266 -6.15 23.01 5.86
C THR A 266 -7.63 23.24 6.17
N ARG A 267 -8.22 24.33 5.63
CA ARG A 267 -9.65 24.64 5.73
C ARG A 267 -10.49 23.80 4.77
N TYR A 268 -9.89 23.23 3.72
CA TYR A 268 -10.54 22.39 2.73
C TYR A 268 -10.57 20.90 3.12
N GLY A 269 -10.35 20.58 4.40
CA GLY A 269 -10.34 19.22 4.89
C GLY A 269 -9.04 18.47 4.60
N MET A 270 -8.67 17.57 5.52
CA MET A 270 -7.41 16.82 5.48
C MET A 270 -7.66 15.36 5.84
N VAL A 271 -7.11 14.43 5.07
CA VAL A 271 -7.29 12.99 5.28
C VAL A 271 -5.97 12.24 5.26
N ARG A 272 -5.87 11.18 6.06
CA ARG A 272 -4.80 10.17 5.93
C ARG A 272 -5.29 8.81 6.37
N LEU A 273 -4.73 7.75 5.81
CA LEU A 273 -4.96 6.40 6.32
C LEU A 273 -4.36 6.23 7.71
N THR A 274 -5.09 5.55 8.59
CA THR A 274 -4.49 5.03 9.82
C THR A 274 -3.68 3.75 9.50
N PRO A 275 -2.80 3.27 10.39
CA PRO A 275 -2.16 1.96 10.18
C PRO A 275 -3.17 0.81 10.00
N LEU A 276 -4.33 0.91 10.66
CA LEU A 276 -5.43 -0.04 10.52
C LEU A 276 -6.16 0.12 9.17
N GLY A 277 -6.40 1.37 8.75
CA GLY A 277 -6.97 1.64 7.44
C GLY A 277 -6.08 1.19 6.29
N LEU A 278 -4.76 1.31 6.44
CA LEU A 278 -3.79 0.81 5.48
C LEU A 278 -3.88 -0.73 5.32
N TYR A 279 -4.11 -1.45 6.44
CA TYR A 279 -4.42 -2.87 6.42
C TYR A 279 -5.76 -3.16 5.70
N GLY A 280 -6.81 -2.40 6.00
CA GLY A 280 -8.13 -2.56 5.38
C GLY A 280 -8.14 -2.31 3.88
N VAL A 281 -7.57 -1.20 3.42
CA VAL A 281 -7.46 -0.89 1.99
C VAL A 281 -6.62 -1.94 1.28
N ARG A 282 -5.52 -2.41 1.88
CA ARG A 282 -4.74 -3.52 1.32
C ARG A 282 -5.59 -4.79 1.17
N ALA A 283 -6.38 -5.15 2.19
CA ALA A 283 -7.25 -6.33 2.13
C ALA A 283 -8.24 -6.24 0.95
N ARG A 284 -8.88 -5.08 0.78
CA ARG A 284 -9.78 -4.81 -0.36
C ARG A 284 -9.07 -4.85 -1.71
N LEU A 285 -7.87 -4.26 -1.82
CA LEU A 285 -7.05 -4.34 -3.03
C LEU A 285 -6.72 -5.78 -3.42
N LEU A 286 -6.35 -6.62 -2.43
CA LEU A 286 -6.07 -8.04 -2.65
C LEU A 286 -7.32 -8.81 -3.08
N GLU A 287 -8.50 -8.49 -2.51
CA GLU A 287 -9.77 -9.08 -2.90
C GLU A 287 -10.17 -8.71 -4.34
N ALA A 288 -9.92 -7.46 -4.75
CA ALA A 288 -10.04 -7.01 -6.14
C ALA A 288 -8.99 -7.63 -7.09
N GLY A 289 -8.03 -8.40 -6.54
CA GLY A 289 -6.97 -9.07 -7.28
C GLY A 289 -5.85 -8.13 -7.75
N VAL A 290 -5.69 -6.97 -7.09
CA VAL A 290 -4.54 -6.09 -7.24
C VAL A 290 -3.39 -6.64 -6.39
N GLU A 291 -2.18 -6.70 -6.97
CA GLU A 291 -1.00 -7.13 -6.21
C GLU A 291 -0.54 -5.99 -5.28
N ALA A 292 -0.83 -6.14 -3.99
CA ALA A 292 -0.44 -5.21 -2.94
C ALA A 292 0.51 -5.90 -1.93
N PRO A 293 1.81 -6.07 -2.25
CA PRO A 293 2.76 -6.73 -1.37
C PRO A 293 2.91 -5.99 -0.04
N ALA A 294 3.29 -6.72 1.01
CA ALA A 294 3.69 -6.16 2.30
C ALA A 294 5.10 -6.61 2.67
N VAL A 295 5.80 -5.76 3.41
CA VAL A 295 7.09 -6.12 4.01
C VAL A 295 6.86 -7.21 5.05
N GLY A 296 7.48 -8.37 4.83
CA GLY A 296 7.32 -9.60 5.59
C GLY A 296 6.71 -10.74 4.76
N ASP A 297 6.11 -10.46 3.60
CA ASP A 297 5.48 -11.47 2.73
C ASP A 297 6.49 -12.50 2.19
N LEU A 298 7.78 -12.14 2.09
CA LEU A 298 8.84 -13.02 1.60
C LEU A 298 9.62 -13.69 2.74
N ALA A 299 9.38 -13.32 3.99
CA ALA A 299 10.25 -13.69 5.10
C ALA A 299 10.24 -15.20 5.44
N ASP A 300 9.18 -15.91 5.09
CA ASP A 300 9.06 -17.37 5.21
C ASP A 300 9.50 -18.13 3.93
N LYS A 301 9.81 -17.42 2.83
CA LYS A 301 10.17 -18.00 1.53
C LYS A 301 11.66 -18.33 1.41
N GLY A 302 12.04 -19.05 0.35
CA GLY A 302 13.44 -19.33 0.03
C GLY A 302 14.19 -18.09 -0.47
N ALA A 303 15.53 -18.12 -0.41
CA ALA A 303 16.37 -17.01 -0.87
C ALA A 303 16.20 -16.69 -2.37
N ASP A 304 15.83 -17.67 -3.20
CA ASP A 304 15.50 -17.48 -4.62
C ASP A 304 14.28 -16.56 -4.79
N VAL A 305 13.19 -16.89 -4.09
CA VAL A 305 11.96 -16.09 -4.10
C VAL A 305 12.19 -14.70 -3.48
N LEU A 306 12.99 -14.62 -2.41
CA LEU A 306 13.38 -13.35 -1.81
C LEU A 306 14.10 -12.47 -2.84
N LEU A 307 15.21 -12.93 -3.40
CA LEU A 307 16.06 -12.12 -4.28
C LEU A 307 15.34 -11.69 -5.56
N ASP A 308 14.50 -12.55 -6.15
CA ASP A 308 13.66 -12.17 -7.29
C ASP A 308 12.55 -11.18 -6.89
N GLY A 309 12.00 -11.30 -5.69
CA GLY A 309 10.96 -10.40 -5.17
C GLY A 309 11.48 -8.98 -4.85
N LEU A 310 12.69 -8.87 -4.30
CA LEU A 310 13.32 -7.60 -3.93
C LEU A 310 13.51 -6.66 -5.12
N ALA A 311 13.57 -7.19 -6.34
CA ALA A 311 13.67 -6.41 -7.58
C ALA A 311 12.50 -5.43 -7.77
N ARG A 312 11.35 -5.68 -7.13
CA ARG A 312 10.16 -4.83 -7.19
C ARG A 312 10.00 -3.92 -5.97
N TYR A 313 10.90 -4.00 -5.00
CA TYR A 313 10.79 -3.30 -3.73
C TYR A 313 11.66 -2.03 -3.75
N PRO A 314 11.16 -0.87 -3.26
CA PRO A 314 11.99 0.28 -2.94
C PRO A 314 13.10 -0.09 -1.95
N GLU A 315 14.23 0.62 -1.97
CA GLU A 315 15.44 0.26 -1.21
C GLU A 315 15.15 0.02 0.28
N LEU A 316 14.41 0.93 0.93
CA LEU A 316 14.07 0.81 2.34
C LEU A 316 13.20 -0.42 2.61
N ALA A 317 12.22 -0.71 1.75
CA ALA A 317 11.36 -1.88 1.88
C ALA A 317 12.14 -3.18 1.64
N ALA A 318 13.00 -3.21 0.62
CA ALA A 318 13.86 -4.33 0.31
C ALA A 318 14.81 -4.68 1.47
N ARG A 319 15.38 -3.65 2.10
CA ARG A 319 16.20 -3.80 3.30
C ARG A 319 15.42 -4.41 4.46
N ALA A 320 14.24 -3.85 4.78
CA ALA A 320 13.42 -4.34 5.88
C ALA A 320 12.92 -5.78 5.65
N GLU A 321 12.56 -6.13 4.42
CA GLU A 321 12.20 -7.50 4.03
C GLU A 321 13.37 -8.46 4.29
N THR A 322 14.57 -8.07 3.87
CA THR A 322 15.78 -8.88 4.06
C THR A 322 16.10 -9.06 5.56
N GLU A 323 15.98 -8.01 6.36
CA GLU A 323 16.16 -8.08 7.83
C GLU A 323 15.15 -9.06 8.46
N GLN A 324 13.88 -9.01 8.05
CA GLN A 324 12.85 -9.94 8.53
C GLN A 324 13.08 -11.39 8.09
N TRP A 325 13.57 -11.60 6.87
CA TRP A 325 13.93 -12.92 6.35
C TRP A 325 15.12 -13.52 7.10
N LEU A 326 16.13 -12.70 7.39
CA LEU A 326 17.32 -13.08 8.16
C LEU A 326 17.01 -13.40 9.62
N ALA A 327 16.10 -12.65 10.26
CA ALA A 327 15.73 -12.84 11.66
C ALA A 327 15.17 -14.25 11.98
N ARG A 328 14.72 -14.98 10.96
CA ARG A 328 14.15 -16.34 11.06
C ARG A 328 15.16 -17.46 10.82
N ARG A 329 16.43 -17.15 10.55
CA ARG A 329 17.45 -18.10 10.08
C ARG A 329 18.77 -17.96 10.83
N ASP A 330 19.57 -19.03 10.83
CA ASP A 330 20.97 -18.94 11.21
C ASP A 330 21.76 -18.14 10.16
N ALA A 331 22.64 -17.25 10.60
CA ALA A 331 23.37 -16.33 9.74
C ALA A 331 24.25 -17.04 8.69
N ALA A 332 24.90 -18.14 9.06
CA ALA A 332 25.79 -18.86 8.15
C ALA A 332 25.00 -19.68 7.11
N ASP A 333 23.87 -20.27 7.53
CA ASP A 333 22.97 -20.97 6.63
C ASP A 333 22.30 -20.01 5.64
N ALA A 334 21.82 -18.85 6.14
CA ALA A 334 21.28 -17.78 5.33
C ALA A 334 22.26 -17.28 4.26
N ALA A 335 23.53 -17.05 4.62
CA ALA A 335 24.55 -16.63 3.66
C ALA A 335 24.78 -17.67 2.55
N ARG A 336 24.80 -18.96 2.88
CA ARG A 336 24.93 -20.04 1.88
C ARG A 336 23.71 -20.14 0.97
N GLU A 337 22.52 -19.94 1.52
CA GLU A 337 21.26 -19.93 0.77
C GLU A 337 21.22 -18.76 -0.23
N LEU A 338 21.55 -17.54 0.22
CA LEU A 338 21.64 -16.33 -0.61
C LEU A 338 22.63 -16.51 -1.77
N LEU A 339 23.84 -16.98 -1.49
CA LEU A 339 24.86 -17.22 -2.52
C LEU A 339 24.42 -18.31 -3.51
N THR A 340 23.66 -19.30 -3.08
CA THR A 340 23.12 -20.34 -3.97
C THR A 340 22.06 -19.76 -4.90
N ALA A 341 21.15 -18.94 -4.37
CA ALA A 341 20.09 -18.28 -5.12
C ALA A 341 20.61 -17.21 -6.12
N ALA A 342 21.75 -16.59 -5.82
CA ALA A 342 22.39 -15.60 -6.67
C ALA A 342 23.04 -16.18 -7.96
N ARG A 343 23.08 -17.51 -8.10
CA ARG A 343 23.58 -18.15 -9.33
C ARG A 343 22.58 -18.02 -10.49
N GLY A 344 23.06 -18.25 -11.71
CA GLY A 344 22.24 -18.19 -12.94
C GLY A 344 22.82 -17.26 -14.00
N ASP A 345 22.32 -17.41 -15.22
CA ASP A 345 22.65 -16.59 -16.41
C ASP A 345 21.38 -16.05 -17.11
N ASP A 346 20.21 -16.24 -16.49
CA ASP A 346 18.98 -15.64 -16.97
C ASP A 346 19.03 -14.10 -16.85
N PRO A 347 18.15 -13.36 -17.54
CA PRO A 347 18.16 -11.90 -17.53
C PRO A 347 18.06 -11.26 -16.13
N GLY A 348 17.46 -11.95 -15.15
CA GLY A 348 17.35 -11.45 -13.77
C GLY A 348 18.57 -11.71 -12.89
N ALA A 349 19.51 -12.55 -13.34
CA ALA A 349 20.65 -12.97 -12.54
C ALA A 349 21.57 -11.83 -12.05
N PRO A 350 21.87 -10.78 -12.84
CA PRO A 350 22.65 -9.64 -12.36
C PRO A 350 22.00 -8.93 -11.16
N LEU A 351 20.68 -8.70 -11.22
CA LEU A 351 19.94 -8.03 -10.15
C LEU A 351 19.85 -8.91 -8.90
N ARG A 352 19.63 -10.22 -9.04
CA ARG A 352 19.71 -11.16 -7.92
C ARG A 352 21.08 -11.14 -7.24
N ARG A 353 22.18 -11.04 -8.00
CA ARG A 353 23.54 -10.93 -7.45
C ARG A 353 23.76 -9.63 -6.68
N LEU A 354 23.25 -8.51 -7.18
CA LEU A 354 23.28 -7.23 -6.49
C LEU A 354 22.53 -7.29 -5.15
N HIS A 355 21.28 -7.80 -5.15
CA HIS A 355 20.51 -7.97 -3.92
C HIS A 355 21.16 -8.96 -2.95
N CYS A 356 21.78 -10.03 -3.46
CA CYS A 356 22.56 -10.94 -2.63
C CYS A 356 23.72 -10.22 -1.92
N GLN A 357 24.45 -9.35 -2.63
CA GLN A 357 25.53 -8.57 -2.00
C GLN A 357 24.99 -7.66 -0.89
N GLN A 358 23.88 -6.95 -1.15
CA GLN A 358 23.22 -6.10 -0.16
C GLN A 358 22.77 -6.92 1.08
N ALA A 359 22.19 -8.10 0.86
CA ALA A 359 21.78 -9.00 1.93
C ALA A 359 22.97 -9.54 2.75
N LEU A 360 24.08 -9.92 2.11
CA LEU A 360 25.29 -10.38 2.79
C LEU A 360 25.91 -9.29 3.68
N THR A 361 25.80 -8.01 3.29
CA THR A 361 26.20 -6.88 4.14
C THR A 361 25.37 -6.82 5.44
N LEU A 362 24.08 -7.19 5.41
CA LEU A 362 23.24 -7.27 6.60
C LEU A 362 23.60 -8.47 7.49
N VAL A 363 24.01 -9.60 6.90
CA VAL A 363 24.56 -10.75 7.65
C VAL A 363 25.88 -10.40 8.35
N GLY A 364 26.68 -9.53 7.72
CA GLY A 364 27.96 -9.06 8.25
C GLY A 364 29.01 -10.17 8.31
N ARG A 365 29.92 -10.11 9.29
CA ARG A 365 31.10 -11.01 9.38
C ARG A 365 30.76 -12.50 9.41
N HIS A 366 29.56 -12.87 9.84
CA HIS A 366 29.11 -14.27 9.85
C HIS A 366 28.99 -14.88 8.45
N ALA A 367 28.89 -14.06 7.39
CA ALA A 367 28.88 -14.52 6.02
C ALA A 367 30.27 -14.93 5.48
N GLU A 368 31.36 -14.50 6.12
CA GLU A 368 32.73 -14.66 5.57
C GLU A 368 33.06 -16.11 5.15
N PRO A 369 32.76 -17.16 5.95
CA PRO A 369 33.04 -18.54 5.52
C PRO A 369 32.32 -18.91 4.22
N ALA A 370 31.03 -18.58 4.10
CA ALA A 370 30.23 -18.87 2.91
C ALA A 370 30.72 -18.07 1.69
N VAL A 371 31.12 -16.82 1.89
CA VAL A 371 31.67 -15.96 0.82
C VAL A 371 33.03 -16.50 0.33
N ARG A 372 33.87 -17.02 1.24
CA ARG A 372 35.15 -17.64 0.85
C ARG A 372 34.95 -18.92 0.03
N ASP A 373 33.90 -19.70 0.31
CA ASP A 373 33.60 -20.95 -0.42
C ASP A 373 33.28 -20.73 -1.91
N VAL A 374 32.89 -19.50 -2.31
CA VAL A 374 32.56 -19.16 -3.70
C VAL A 374 33.65 -18.36 -4.42
N LEU A 375 34.86 -18.25 -3.86
CA LEU A 375 35.97 -17.50 -4.49
C LEU A 375 36.38 -18.03 -5.87
N ASP A 376 36.22 -19.33 -6.10
CA ASP A 376 36.53 -19.98 -7.37
C ASP A 376 35.32 -20.03 -8.33
N ASP A 377 34.15 -19.55 -7.89
CA ASP A 377 32.96 -19.46 -8.74
C ASP A 377 33.17 -18.35 -9.80
N PRO A 378 32.96 -18.64 -11.10
CA PRO A 378 33.22 -17.67 -12.17
C PRO A 378 32.30 -16.45 -12.13
N ARG A 379 31.11 -16.57 -11.51
CA ARG A 379 30.08 -15.51 -11.46
C ARG A 379 30.07 -14.79 -10.12
N LEU A 380 30.23 -15.55 -9.03
CA LEU A 380 30.18 -15.00 -7.68
C LEU A 380 31.56 -14.59 -7.14
N GLY A 381 32.64 -15.16 -7.66
CA GLY A 381 33.99 -14.94 -7.15
C GLY A 381 34.44 -13.47 -7.22
N GLY A 382 33.95 -12.71 -8.20
CA GLY A 382 34.21 -11.27 -8.30
C GLY A 382 33.58 -10.50 -7.13
N LEU A 383 32.27 -10.66 -6.93
CA LEU A 383 31.52 -10.05 -5.83
C LEU A 383 32.02 -10.50 -4.46
N ALA A 384 32.36 -11.78 -4.32
CA ALA A 384 32.94 -12.31 -3.08
C ALA A 384 34.23 -11.60 -2.69
N ARG A 385 35.12 -11.32 -3.65
CA ARG A 385 36.36 -10.57 -3.41
C ARG A 385 36.09 -9.12 -3.03
N VAL A 386 35.12 -8.46 -3.68
CA VAL A 386 34.70 -7.09 -3.32
C VAL A 386 34.20 -7.06 -1.89
N TRP A 387 33.26 -7.95 -1.55
CA TRP A 387 32.70 -8.04 -0.20
C TRP A 387 33.78 -8.29 0.86
N LEU A 388 34.69 -9.24 0.62
CA LEU A 388 35.80 -9.54 1.54
C LEU A 388 36.74 -8.35 1.73
N ALA A 389 37.06 -7.62 0.66
CA ALA A 389 37.91 -6.43 0.72
C ALA A 389 37.25 -5.30 1.52
N GLU A 390 35.96 -5.03 1.30
CA GLU A 390 35.18 -4.03 2.02
C GLU A 390 35.08 -4.33 3.53
N HIS A 391 35.05 -5.61 3.90
CA HIS A 391 35.01 -6.05 5.29
C HIS A 391 36.40 -6.22 5.94
N GLY A 392 37.46 -5.87 5.22
CA GLY A 392 38.85 -5.88 5.71
C GLY A 392 39.42 -7.29 5.91
N ALA A 393 38.93 -8.28 5.17
CA ALA A 393 39.43 -9.65 5.25
C ALA A 393 40.87 -9.75 4.70
N SER A 394 41.71 -10.55 5.36
CA SER A 394 43.05 -10.86 4.87
C SER A 394 43.03 -12.01 3.86
N ASP A 395 44.15 -12.15 3.14
CA ASP A 395 44.43 -13.30 2.29
C ASP A 395 43.40 -13.52 1.16
N VAL A 396 42.90 -12.42 0.60
CA VAL A 396 42.00 -12.42 -0.56
C VAL A 396 42.85 -12.49 -1.84
N PRO A 397 42.71 -13.54 -2.67
CA PRO A 397 43.47 -13.67 -3.91
C PRO A 397 43.03 -12.61 -4.93
N ALA A 398 44.00 -12.00 -5.63
CA ALA A 398 43.71 -11.02 -6.68
C ALA A 398 42.84 -11.63 -7.79
N PRO A 399 41.80 -10.93 -8.27
CA PRO A 399 40.95 -11.44 -9.34
C PRO A 399 41.71 -11.46 -10.68
N PRO A 400 41.49 -12.47 -11.54
CA PRO A 400 41.98 -12.43 -12.91
C PRO A 400 41.26 -11.32 -13.69
N GLU A 401 41.93 -10.76 -14.70
CA GLU A 401 41.42 -9.64 -15.50
C GLU A 401 40.03 -9.94 -16.12
N SER A 402 39.82 -11.16 -16.61
CA SER A 402 38.53 -11.59 -17.17
C SER A 402 37.38 -11.47 -16.17
N MET A 403 37.61 -11.74 -14.88
CA MET A 403 36.61 -11.61 -13.83
C MET A 403 36.30 -10.16 -13.50
N ILE A 404 37.29 -9.25 -13.59
CA ILE A 404 37.08 -7.82 -13.37
C ILE A 404 36.12 -7.26 -14.42
N PHE A 405 36.36 -7.56 -15.70
CA PHE A 405 35.49 -7.09 -16.78
C PHE A 405 34.11 -7.77 -16.76
N TRP A 406 34.04 -9.06 -16.40
CA TRP A 406 32.77 -9.75 -16.22
C TRP A 406 31.93 -9.10 -15.11
N LEU A 407 32.54 -8.83 -13.95
CA LEU A 407 31.89 -8.15 -12.84
C LEU A 407 31.44 -6.73 -13.23
N ALA A 408 32.28 -5.96 -13.94
CA ALA A 408 31.90 -4.63 -14.39
C ALA A 408 30.66 -4.64 -15.30
N ILE A 409 30.56 -5.61 -16.21
CA ILE A 409 29.37 -5.78 -17.06
C ILE A 409 28.16 -6.17 -16.20
N ASP A 410 28.33 -7.11 -15.28
CA ASP A 410 27.28 -7.60 -14.40
C ASP A 410 26.71 -6.50 -13.48
N THR A 411 27.58 -5.69 -12.87
CA THR A 411 27.16 -4.55 -12.03
C THR A 411 26.34 -3.55 -12.84
N ILE A 412 26.76 -3.19 -14.06
CA ILE A 412 26.00 -2.25 -14.88
C ILE A 412 24.68 -2.86 -15.35
N ALA A 413 24.65 -4.16 -15.67
CA ALA A 413 23.40 -4.85 -16.00
C ALA A 413 22.41 -4.82 -14.82
N ALA A 414 22.89 -5.04 -13.60
CA ALA A 414 22.08 -4.97 -12.38
C ALA A 414 21.53 -3.55 -12.14
N GLN A 415 22.37 -2.52 -12.27
CA GLN A 415 21.95 -1.12 -12.07
C GLN A 415 20.94 -0.64 -13.12
N LEU A 416 21.10 -1.08 -14.38
CA LEU A 416 20.12 -0.83 -15.43
C LEU A 416 18.77 -1.49 -15.12
N ALA A 417 18.80 -2.72 -14.58
CA ALA A 417 17.59 -3.45 -14.20
C ALA A 417 16.90 -2.87 -12.96
N ALA A 418 17.66 -2.33 -12.00
CA ALA A 418 17.14 -1.70 -10.78
C ALA A 418 16.44 -0.36 -11.04
N GLY A 419 16.57 0.24 -12.23
CA GLY A 419 15.91 1.50 -12.56
C GLY A 419 16.43 2.70 -11.76
N GLY A 420 17.69 2.65 -11.30
CA GLY A 420 18.32 3.72 -10.51
C GLY A 420 18.47 5.05 -11.23
N GLU A 421 18.87 6.09 -10.50
CA GLU A 421 19.01 7.44 -11.06
C GLU A 421 20.00 7.49 -12.22
N ALA A 422 19.57 8.06 -13.35
CA ALA A 422 20.38 8.09 -14.58
C ALA A 422 21.74 8.81 -14.38
N ALA A 423 21.80 9.76 -13.45
CA ALA A 423 23.02 10.49 -13.10
C ALA A 423 24.04 9.60 -12.37
N GLU A 424 23.60 8.84 -11.36
CA GLU A 424 24.45 7.90 -10.62
C GLU A 424 25.00 6.82 -11.54
N LEU A 425 24.14 6.26 -12.41
CA LEU A 425 24.55 5.26 -13.38
C LEU A 425 25.56 5.84 -14.39
N GLN A 426 25.38 7.09 -14.82
CA GLN A 426 26.32 7.77 -15.70
C GLN A 426 27.70 7.94 -15.05
N ASP A 427 27.76 8.37 -13.79
CA ASP A 427 29.02 8.56 -13.07
C ASP A 427 29.73 7.21 -12.82
N LEU A 428 28.99 6.14 -12.52
CA LEU A 428 29.53 4.78 -12.39
C LEU A 428 30.16 4.29 -13.71
N VAL A 429 29.50 4.53 -14.84
CA VAL A 429 30.01 4.16 -16.18
C VAL A 429 31.30 4.91 -16.48
N GLU A 430 31.35 6.22 -16.22
CA GLU A 430 32.52 7.06 -16.45
C GLU A 430 33.71 6.62 -15.58
N GLU A 431 33.46 6.27 -14.32
CA GLU A 431 34.49 5.76 -13.41
C GLU A 431 35.07 4.43 -13.90
N LEU A 432 34.23 3.47 -14.28
CA LEU A 432 34.68 2.15 -14.75
C LEU A 432 35.52 2.25 -16.03
N VAL A 433 35.09 3.08 -16.99
CA VAL A 433 35.83 3.31 -18.23
C VAL A 433 37.15 4.04 -17.96
N GLY A 434 37.15 5.01 -17.05
CA GLY A 434 38.34 5.78 -16.68
C GLY A 434 39.43 4.95 -15.98
N ARG A 435 39.04 3.91 -15.22
CA ARG A 435 39.98 3.03 -14.51
C ARG A 435 40.76 2.07 -15.43
N HIS A 436 40.25 1.76 -16.63
CA HIS A 436 40.83 0.75 -17.51
C HIS A 436 41.08 1.30 -18.93
N THR A 437 42.35 1.51 -19.29
CA THR A 437 42.70 1.86 -20.67
C THR A 437 42.33 0.71 -21.61
N GLY A 438 41.57 1.00 -22.66
CA GLY A 438 41.09 -0.02 -23.60
C GLY A 438 39.92 -0.86 -23.08
N PHE A 439 39.17 -0.36 -22.08
CA PHE A 439 38.00 -1.05 -21.49
C PHE A 439 37.10 -1.68 -22.55
N PHE A 440 36.69 -0.92 -23.58
CA PHE A 440 35.77 -1.42 -24.60
C PHE A 440 36.37 -2.51 -25.46
N ASP A 441 37.68 -2.52 -25.70
CA ASP A 441 38.35 -3.59 -26.43
C ASP A 441 38.34 -4.89 -25.60
N ALA A 442 38.52 -4.82 -24.29
CA ALA A 442 38.40 -6.00 -23.44
C ALA A 442 36.93 -6.46 -23.27
N ALA A 443 36.03 -5.53 -22.96
CA ALA A 443 34.65 -5.80 -22.58
C ALA A 443 33.83 -6.52 -23.65
N TRP A 444 33.99 -6.19 -24.94
CA TRP A 444 33.19 -6.86 -26.00
C TRP A 444 33.50 -8.35 -26.17
N ARG A 445 34.64 -8.82 -25.64
CA ARG A 445 35.07 -10.23 -25.68
C ARG A 445 34.63 -11.02 -24.45
N VAL A 446 33.97 -10.36 -23.49
CA VAL A 446 33.51 -11.01 -22.27
C VAL A 446 32.25 -11.82 -22.56
N GLU A 447 32.31 -13.10 -22.22
CA GLU A 447 31.18 -14.03 -22.29
C GLU A 447 30.22 -13.79 -21.12
N HIS A 448 29.41 -12.73 -21.22
CA HIS A 448 28.32 -12.41 -20.30
C HIS A 448 27.02 -12.19 -21.10
N PRO A 449 25.86 -12.74 -20.68
CA PRO A 449 24.60 -12.61 -21.42
C PRO A 449 24.19 -11.16 -21.74
N ALA A 450 24.45 -10.24 -20.80
CA ALA A 450 24.14 -8.81 -20.94
C ALA A 450 25.22 -7.95 -21.63
N THR A 451 26.34 -8.51 -22.11
CA THR A 451 27.48 -7.70 -22.65
C THR A 451 27.03 -6.70 -23.72
N ALA A 452 26.25 -7.16 -24.70
CA ALA A 452 25.81 -6.31 -25.81
C ALA A 452 24.93 -5.14 -25.34
N ASP A 453 23.96 -5.42 -24.46
CA ASP A 453 22.99 -4.43 -23.99
C ASP A 453 23.64 -3.42 -23.04
N VAL A 454 24.56 -3.87 -22.18
CA VAL A 454 25.37 -2.99 -21.31
C VAL A 454 26.23 -2.04 -22.13
N LEU A 455 26.96 -2.54 -23.13
CA LEU A 455 27.81 -1.70 -24.00
C LEU A 455 26.98 -0.67 -24.79
N GLU A 456 25.77 -1.05 -25.20
CA GLU A 456 24.84 -0.14 -25.85
C GLU A 456 24.36 0.95 -24.89
N ALA A 457 23.96 0.58 -23.67
CA ALA A 457 23.55 1.51 -22.62
C ALA A 457 24.67 2.49 -22.26
N MET A 458 25.90 1.99 -22.05
CA MET A 458 27.09 2.83 -21.85
C MET A 458 27.27 3.86 -22.97
N GLY A 459 27.07 3.44 -24.23
CA GLY A 459 27.14 4.35 -25.38
C GLY A 459 26.06 5.43 -25.38
N ARG A 460 24.90 5.19 -24.77
CA ARG A 460 23.82 6.18 -24.62
C ARG A 460 24.10 7.14 -23.45
N LEU A 461 24.65 6.64 -22.35
CA LEU A 461 24.86 7.39 -21.11
C LEU A 461 26.14 8.25 -21.10
N HIS A 462 27.22 7.82 -21.77
CA HIS A 462 28.52 8.47 -21.64
C HIS A 462 28.55 9.91 -22.21
N ARG A 463 29.05 10.89 -21.44
CA ARG A 463 29.06 12.33 -21.83
C ARG A 463 30.02 12.62 -22.98
N ASP A 464 31.21 11.99 -22.98
CA ASP A 464 32.15 12.11 -24.10
C ASP A 464 31.69 11.35 -25.34
N LYS A 465 31.55 12.08 -26.46
CA LYS A 465 31.06 11.56 -27.73
C LYS A 465 32.01 10.54 -28.38
N ALA A 466 33.32 10.67 -28.16
CA ALA A 466 34.28 9.72 -28.72
C ALA A 466 34.16 8.36 -28.04
N THR A 467 34.19 8.36 -26.72
CA THR A 467 34.02 7.18 -25.86
C THR A 467 32.66 6.52 -26.07
N ALA A 468 31.59 7.32 -26.13
CA ALA A 468 30.24 6.85 -26.46
C ALA A 468 30.17 6.14 -27.84
N LYS A 469 30.97 6.57 -28.82
CA LYS A 469 31.05 5.93 -30.14
C LYS A 469 31.83 4.62 -30.08
N GLU A 470 32.86 4.54 -29.26
CA GLU A 470 33.60 3.29 -29.04
C GLU A 470 32.74 2.23 -28.36
N ALA A 471 31.97 2.60 -27.34
CA ALA A 471 31.00 1.72 -26.67
C ALA A 471 29.98 1.13 -27.66
N ARG A 472 29.36 1.96 -28.52
CA ARG A 472 28.42 1.49 -29.56
C ARG A 472 29.07 0.54 -30.57
N LYS A 473 30.33 0.79 -30.96
CA LYS A 473 31.08 -0.13 -31.84
C LYS A 473 31.35 -1.46 -31.14
N ALA A 474 31.71 -1.43 -29.86
CA ALA A 474 31.93 -2.61 -29.04
C ALA A 474 30.64 -3.44 -28.90
N ALA A 475 29.50 -2.79 -28.65
CA ALA A 475 28.18 -3.44 -28.64
C ALA A 475 27.88 -4.15 -29.97
N PHE A 476 28.10 -3.48 -31.10
CA PHE A 476 27.91 -4.09 -32.43
C PHE A 476 28.82 -5.31 -32.66
N LYS A 477 30.09 -5.22 -32.25
CA LYS A 477 31.02 -6.36 -32.33
C LYS A 477 30.54 -7.54 -31.48
N SER A 478 30.09 -7.30 -30.25
CA SER A 478 29.57 -8.33 -29.35
C SER A 478 28.36 -9.05 -29.94
N ARG A 479 27.36 -8.32 -30.46
CA ARG A 479 26.18 -8.89 -31.15
C ARG A 479 26.51 -9.66 -32.44
N SER A 480 27.68 -9.43 -33.03
CA SER A 480 28.11 -10.10 -34.26
C SER A 480 28.99 -11.32 -34.01
N ALA A 481 29.49 -11.48 -32.78
CA ALA A 481 30.40 -12.55 -32.38
C ALA A 481 29.66 -13.73 -31.71
N HIS A 482 28.46 -13.48 -31.21
CA HIS A 482 27.53 -14.44 -30.60
C HIS A 482 26.19 -14.36 -31.35
#